data_AF-D4J6C6-F1
#
_entry.id   AF-D4J6C6-F1
#
_cell.length_a   1.000
_cell.length_b   1.000
_cell.length_c   1.000
_cell.angle_alpha   90.00
_cell.angle_beta   90.00
_cell.angle_gamma   90.00
#
_symmetry.space_group_name_H-M   'P 1'
#
loop_
_entity.id
_entity.type
_entity.pdbx_description
1 polymer ?
#
loop_
_entity_poly.entity_id
_entity_poly.type
_entity_poly.pdbx_seq_one_letter_code
_entity_poly.pdbx_strand_id
1 'polypeptide(L)'
;MAMELLFENHTQLDEDIIHHIIEKDYKRPEKAKQYHVMTLLVGILAALAAVYFGRLGILTHQMLTLLCTIALIAVCIYSFYSYYQNMPKNQIKARQNTYSESLLIPRKMKVYKNVMYQSAGKSHGEYRLFQFTGIETWSHYFLLRYENSYVVMDKNGFTKGTAEEFEQFMTARIQKNC
;
A
#
# COMPACT_ATOMS: atom_id res chain seq x y z
N MET A 1 2.04 -6.40 46.18
CA MET A 1 1.38 -5.55 45.17
C MET A 1 2.02 -5.89 43.84
N ALA A 2 1.34 -6.63 42.96
CA ALA A 2 1.96 -7.06 41.69
C ALA A 2 2.14 -5.82 40.81
N MET A 3 3.39 -5.47 40.53
CA MET A 3 3.75 -4.34 39.68
C MET A 3 3.18 -4.61 38.28
N GLU A 4 2.19 -3.84 37.84
CA GLU A 4 1.72 -3.92 36.46
C GLU A 4 2.89 -3.53 35.54
N LEU A 5 3.35 -4.51 34.75
CA LEU A 5 4.27 -4.27 33.65
C LEU A 5 3.56 -3.36 32.63
N LEU A 6 3.95 -2.10 32.63
CA LEU A 6 3.45 -1.06 31.72
C LEU A 6 4.61 -0.56 30.87
N PHE A 7 4.49 -0.76 29.56
CA PHE A 7 5.34 -0.13 28.56
C PHE A 7 4.60 1.03 27.93
N GLU A 8 5.32 2.13 27.70
CA GLU A 8 4.79 3.26 26.96
C GLU A 8 5.75 3.63 25.84
N ASN A 9 5.21 3.77 24.64
CA ASN A 9 5.98 4.10 23.46
C ASN A 9 5.32 5.24 22.69
N HIS A 10 6.11 6.22 22.31
CA HIS A 10 5.73 7.31 21.43
C HIS A 10 6.43 7.11 20.08
N THR A 11 5.71 6.53 19.13
CA THR A 11 6.25 6.24 17.79
C THR A 11 5.97 7.40 16.87
N GLN A 12 7.01 7.89 16.19
CA GLN A 12 6.89 8.71 14.99
C GLN A 12 7.37 7.86 13.81
N LEU A 13 6.54 7.68 12.79
CA LEU A 13 6.93 6.88 11.63
C LEU A 13 7.74 7.73 10.67
N ASP A 14 8.84 7.17 10.19
CA ASP A 14 9.63 7.72 9.09
C ASP A 14 9.05 7.29 7.72
N GLU A 15 9.31 8.10 6.70
CA GLU A 15 8.78 7.92 5.34
C GLU A 15 9.24 6.59 4.71
N ASP A 16 10.47 6.15 5.03
CA ASP A 16 11.05 4.89 4.56
C ASP A 16 10.27 3.65 5.00
N ILE A 17 9.74 3.65 6.23
CA ILE A 17 8.96 2.52 6.77
C ILE A 17 7.58 2.47 6.13
N ILE A 18 6.97 3.64 5.91
CA ILE A 18 5.68 3.76 5.24
C ILE A 18 5.77 3.14 3.84
N HIS A 19 6.85 3.43 3.13
CA HIS A 19 7.11 2.83 1.81
C HIS A 19 7.17 1.30 1.90
N HIS A 20 7.87 0.77 2.90
CA HIS A 20 8.05 -0.66 3.06
C HIS A 20 6.75 -1.40 3.42
N ILE A 21 5.96 -0.88 4.37
CA ILE A 21 4.68 -1.49 4.77
C ILE A 21 3.71 -1.53 3.58
N ILE A 22 3.61 -0.42 2.84
CA ILE A 22 2.74 -0.35 1.66
C ILE A 22 3.19 -1.34 0.60
N GLU A 23 4.49 -1.50 0.37
CA GLU A 23 5.01 -2.45 -0.62
C GLU A 23 4.75 -3.91 -0.22
N LYS A 24 4.92 -4.26 1.07
CA LYS A 24 4.65 -5.61 1.60
C LYS A 24 3.17 -5.99 1.48
N ASP A 25 2.26 -5.06 1.78
CA ASP A 25 0.81 -5.31 1.75
C ASP A 25 0.16 -5.07 0.37
N TYR A 26 0.87 -4.45 -0.58
CA TYR A 26 0.33 -4.20 -1.92
C TYR A 26 0.33 -5.47 -2.77
N LYS A 27 -0.85 -6.13 -2.83
CA LYS A 27 -1.11 -7.13 -3.87
C LYS A 27 -1.24 -6.44 -5.23
N ARG A 28 -0.24 -6.66 -6.09
CA ARG A 28 -0.24 -6.18 -7.47
C ARG A 28 -1.54 -6.64 -8.17
N PRO A 29 -2.35 -5.74 -8.75
CA PRO A 29 -3.55 -6.15 -9.47
C PRO A 29 -3.18 -7.11 -10.61
N GLU A 30 -4.03 -8.13 -10.81
CA GLU A 30 -3.85 -9.15 -11.85
C GLU A 30 -3.79 -8.48 -13.24
N LYS A 31 -2.57 -8.25 -13.73
CA LYS A 31 -2.30 -7.64 -15.03
C LYS A 31 -3.05 -8.34 -16.18
N ALA A 32 -3.25 -9.65 -16.08
CA ALA A 32 -3.83 -10.48 -17.15
C ALA A 32 -5.26 -10.09 -17.55
N LYS A 33 -6.15 -9.77 -16.59
CA LYS A 33 -7.55 -9.43 -16.90
C LYS A 33 -7.67 -8.10 -17.64
N GLN A 34 -6.79 -7.14 -17.37
CA GLN A 34 -6.84 -5.81 -17.97
C GLN A 34 -6.29 -5.79 -19.41
N TYR A 35 -5.28 -6.61 -19.71
CA TYR A 35 -4.79 -6.74 -21.09
C TYR A 35 -5.84 -7.36 -22.03
N HIS A 36 -6.65 -8.32 -21.55
CA HIS A 36 -7.72 -8.92 -22.36
C HIS A 36 -8.80 -7.92 -22.79
N VAL A 37 -9.24 -7.03 -21.89
CA VAL A 37 -10.22 -5.98 -22.22
C VAL A 37 -9.65 -5.02 -23.27
N MET A 38 -8.34 -4.73 -23.22
CA MET A 38 -7.66 -3.87 -24.18
C MET A 38 -7.51 -4.51 -25.56
N THR A 39 -7.12 -5.80 -25.64
CA THR A 39 -7.04 -6.51 -26.92
C THR A 39 -8.41 -6.53 -27.60
N LEU A 40 -9.48 -6.66 -26.83
CA LEU A 40 -10.85 -6.58 -27.33
C LEU A 40 -11.18 -5.18 -27.91
N LEU A 41 -10.88 -4.11 -27.16
CA LEU A 41 -11.14 -2.73 -27.59
C LEU A 41 -10.34 -2.32 -28.83
N VAL A 42 -9.05 -2.67 -28.88
CA VAL A 42 -8.19 -2.43 -30.05
C VAL A 42 -8.69 -3.23 -31.25
N GLY A 43 -9.11 -4.48 -31.04
CA GLY A 43 -9.73 -5.31 -32.08
C GLY A 43 -11.00 -4.69 -32.65
N ILE A 44 -11.86 -4.13 -31.80
CA ILE A 44 -13.10 -3.44 -32.23
C ILE A 44 -12.77 -2.18 -33.04
N LEU A 45 -11.81 -1.36 -32.58
CA LEU A 45 -11.37 -0.16 -33.31
C LEU A 45 -10.77 -0.51 -34.68
N ALA A 46 -9.95 -1.56 -34.75
CA ALA A 46 -9.37 -2.03 -36.00
C ALA A 46 -10.44 -2.57 -36.97
N ALA A 47 -11.45 -3.29 -36.46
CA ALA A 47 -12.57 -3.78 -37.26
C ALA A 47 -13.42 -2.63 -37.83
N LEU A 48 -13.71 -1.61 -37.03
CA LEU A 48 -14.44 -0.42 -37.47
C LEU A 48 -13.68 0.37 -38.55
N ALA A 49 -12.36 0.51 -38.38
CA ALA A 49 -11.51 1.14 -39.39
C ALA A 49 -11.51 0.33 -40.71
N ALA A 50 -11.37 -1.00 -40.65
CA ALA A 50 -11.38 -1.86 -41.83
C ALA A 50 -12.70 -1.77 -42.62
N VAL A 51 -13.85 -1.72 -41.92
CA VAL A 51 -15.17 -1.54 -42.56
C VAL A 51 -15.30 -0.17 -43.23
N TYR A 52 -14.74 0.87 -42.62
CA TYR A 52 -14.74 2.23 -43.17
C TYR A 52 -13.89 2.33 -44.45
N PHE A 53 -12.68 1.76 -44.45
CA PHE A 53 -11.78 1.78 -45.61
C PHE A 53 -12.24 0.83 -46.74
N GLY A 54 -12.82 -0.32 -46.42
CA GLY A 54 -13.29 -1.29 -47.42
C GLY A 54 -14.47 -0.80 -48.27
N ARG A 55 -15.24 0.19 -47.78
CA ARG A 55 -16.43 0.72 -48.47
C ARG A 55 -16.17 1.90 -49.39
N LEU A 56 -15.04 2.58 -49.26
CA LEU A 56 -14.89 3.96 -49.76
C LEU A 56 -13.89 4.19 -50.91
N GLY A 57 -13.12 3.17 -51.34
CA GLY A 57 -12.21 3.28 -52.50
C GLY A 57 -11.12 4.34 -52.37
N ILE A 58 -9.84 3.95 -52.37
CA ILE A 58 -8.73 4.81 -51.96
C ILE A 58 -8.50 5.97 -52.95
N LEU A 59 -9.15 7.11 -52.73
CA LEU A 59 -8.76 8.42 -53.30
C LEU A 59 -7.63 9.04 -52.46
N THR A 60 -6.79 9.86 -53.09
CA THR A 60 -5.59 10.50 -52.49
C THR A 60 -5.83 11.24 -51.17
N HIS A 61 -7.03 11.78 -50.93
CA HIS A 61 -7.40 12.38 -49.63
C HIS A 61 -7.53 11.36 -48.48
N GLN A 62 -7.77 10.08 -48.78
CA GLN A 62 -7.92 8.99 -47.80
C GLN A 62 -6.57 8.48 -47.26
N MET A 63 -5.47 8.68 -47.99
CA MET A 63 -4.12 8.27 -47.53
C MET A 63 -3.63 9.10 -46.34
N LEU A 64 -3.93 10.40 -46.33
CA LEU A 64 -3.62 11.28 -45.19
C LEU A 64 -4.48 10.90 -43.97
N THR A 65 -5.76 10.60 -44.19
CA THR A 65 -6.66 10.15 -43.12
C THR A 65 -6.21 8.82 -42.53
N LEU A 66 -5.78 7.87 -43.37
CA LEU A 66 -5.22 6.58 -42.97
C LEU A 66 -3.97 6.76 -42.09
N LEU A 67 -3.02 7.59 -42.53
CA LEU A 67 -1.81 7.89 -41.76
C LEU A 67 -2.13 8.57 -40.42
N CYS A 68 -3.06 9.52 -40.39
CA CYS A 68 -3.51 10.15 -39.15
C CYS A 68 -4.21 9.14 -38.21
N THR A 69 -5.02 8.21 -38.73
CA THR A 69 -5.64 7.16 -37.90
C THR A 69 -4.61 6.19 -37.33
N ILE A 70 -3.62 5.77 -38.11
CA ILE A 70 -2.53 4.90 -37.62
C ILE A 70 -1.71 5.63 -36.54
N ALA A 71 -1.38 6.91 -36.76
CA ALA A 71 -0.67 7.72 -35.78
C ALA A 71 -1.47 7.89 -34.48
N LEU A 72 -2.78 8.14 -34.57
CA LEU A 72 -3.66 8.22 -33.39
C LEU A 72 -3.73 6.89 -32.63
N ILE A 73 -3.87 5.77 -33.35
CA ILE A 73 -3.88 4.44 -32.73
C ILE A 73 -2.54 4.18 -32.01
N ALA A 74 -1.41 4.51 -32.65
CA ALA A 74 -0.08 4.35 -32.05
C ALA A 74 0.11 5.23 -30.81
N VAL A 75 -0.32 6.50 -30.86
CA VAL A 75 -0.29 7.41 -29.70
C VAL A 75 -1.18 6.86 -28.58
N CYS A 76 -2.40 6.44 -28.87
CA CYS A 76 -3.31 5.85 -27.88
C CYS A 76 -2.69 4.61 -27.21
N ILE A 77 -2.08 3.71 -27.98
CA ILE A 77 -1.39 2.52 -27.43
C ILE A 77 -0.22 2.93 -26.55
N TYR A 78 0.59 3.90 -26.97
CA TYR A 78 1.75 4.38 -26.20
C TYR A 78 1.34 5.09 -24.91
N SER A 79 0.39 6.04 -24.98
CA SER A 79 -0.16 6.74 -23.82
C SER A 79 -0.71 5.77 -22.80
N PHE A 80 -1.41 4.74 -23.27
CA PHE A 80 -2.00 3.71 -22.42
C PHE A 80 -0.94 2.78 -21.82
N TYR A 81 0.05 2.35 -22.62
CA TYR A 81 1.17 1.56 -22.12
C TYR A 81 1.93 2.29 -21.01
N SER A 82 2.22 3.58 -21.22
CA SER A 82 2.84 4.45 -20.22
C SER A 82 1.96 4.61 -18.97
N TYR A 83 0.66 4.82 -19.14
CA TYR A 83 -0.29 4.90 -18.02
C TYR A 83 -0.30 3.61 -17.18
N TYR A 84 -0.36 2.43 -17.81
CA TYR A 84 -0.40 1.15 -17.09
C TYR A 84 0.92 0.74 -16.45
N GLN A 85 2.06 1.06 -17.08
CA GLN A 85 3.35 0.86 -16.44
C GLN A 85 3.49 1.71 -15.17
N ASN A 86 2.95 2.93 -15.20
CA ASN A 86 3.06 3.88 -14.09
C ASN A 86 1.89 3.81 -13.09
N MET A 87 0.77 3.16 -13.44
CA MET A 87 -0.39 2.99 -12.56
C MET A 87 -0.06 2.37 -11.19
N PRO A 88 0.71 1.26 -11.07
CA PRO A 88 1.09 0.74 -9.76
C PRO A 88 1.96 1.73 -8.98
N LYS A 89 2.89 2.43 -9.63
CA LYS A 89 3.73 3.45 -8.98
C LYS A 89 2.89 4.64 -8.49
N ASN A 90 1.93 5.08 -9.28
CA ASN A 90 1.03 6.18 -8.93
C ASN A 90 0.03 5.78 -7.83
N GLN A 91 -0.45 4.53 -7.81
CA GLN A 91 -1.30 4.02 -6.74
C GLN A 91 -0.54 3.86 -5.43
N ILE A 92 0.70 3.35 -5.50
CA ILE A 92 1.59 3.27 -4.34
C ILE A 92 1.86 4.68 -3.82
N LYS A 93 2.19 5.64 -4.70
CA LYS A 93 2.43 7.04 -4.34
C LYS A 93 1.18 7.74 -3.75
N ALA A 94 0.00 7.49 -4.32
CA ALA A 94 -1.26 8.05 -3.80
C ALA A 94 -1.62 7.45 -2.43
N ARG A 95 -1.42 6.14 -2.25
CA ARG A 95 -1.53 5.49 -0.94
C ARG A 95 -0.49 6.03 0.02
N GLN A 96 0.77 6.16 -0.38
CA GLN A 96 1.83 6.77 0.41
C GLN A 96 1.44 8.17 0.88
N ASN A 97 0.93 9.03 0.00
CA ASN A 97 0.48 10.38 0.38
C ASN A 97 -0.71 10.35 1.35
N THR A 98 -1.66 9.44 1.14
CA THR A 98 -2.83 9.29 2.03
C THR A 98 -2.41 8.75 3.41
N TYR A 99 -1.47 7.82 3.42
CA TYR A 99 -0.94 7.22 4.63
C TYR A 99 0.04 8.14 5.33
N SER A 100 0.91 8.87 4.63
CA SER A 100 1.93 9.75 5.20
C SER A 100 1.33 10.86 6.05
N GLU A 101 0.25 11.49 5.60
CA GLU A 101 -0.45 12.50 6.42
C GLU A 101 -1.00 11.93 7.75
N SER A 102 -1.29 10.62 7.79
CA SER A 102 -1.86 9.92 8.95
C SER A 102 -0.85 9.10 9.78
N LEU A 103 0.29 8.73 9.19
CA LEU A 103 1.33 7.88 9.77
C LEU A 103 2.51 8.71 10.29
N LEU A 104 2.80 9.88 9.72
CA LEU A 104 3.75 10.86 10.28
C LEU A 104 3.27 11.46 11.62
N ILE A 105 2.04 11.13 12.04
CA ILE A 105 1.47 11.59 13.31
C ILE A 105 2.04 10.71 14.43
N PRO A 106 2.63 11.31 15.47
CA PRO A 106 3.09 10.57 16.62
C PRO A 106 1.95 9.79 17.28
N ARG A 107 2.18 8.50 17.55
CA ARG A 107 1.23 7.60 18.22
C ARG A 107 1.75 7.17 19.56
N LYS A 108 0.89 7.26 20.58
CA LYS A 108 1.16 6.77 21.92
C LYS A 108 0.58 5.37 22.06
N MET A 109 1.42 4.44 22.46
CA MET A 109 1.04 3.06 22.72
C MET A 109 1.29 2.72 24.18
N LYS A 110 0.29 2.11 24.82
CA LYS A 110 0.37 1.63 26.19
C LYS A 110 0.16 0.13 26.21
N VAL A 111 1.15 -0.60 26.71
CA VAL A 111 1.11 -2.06 26.74
C VAL A 111 1.07 -2.54 28.17
N TYR A 112 -0.01 -3.24 28.50
CA TYR A 112 -0.21 -3.93 29.76
C TYR A 112 -0.09 -5.44 29.55
N LYS A 113 -0.03 -6.19 30.66
CA LYS A 113 0.08 -7.66 30.67
C LYS A 113 -0.81 -8.36 29.63
N ASN A 114 -2.08 -7.96 29.52
CA ASN A 114 -3.08 -8.62 28.67
C ASN A 114 -3.72 -7.71 27.61
N VAL A 115 -3.43 -6.41 27.60
CA VAL A 115 -4.09 -5.45 26.70
C VAL A 115 -3.08 -4.46 26.16
N MET A 116 -3.30 -4.03 24.91
CA MET A 116 -2.55 -2.92 24.33
C MET A 116 -3.53 -1.83 23.89
N TYR A 117 -3.18 -0.58 24.15
CA TYR A 117 -3.91 0.57 23.64
C TYR A 117 -3.02 1.34 22.68
N GLN A 118 -3.61 1.84 21.60
CA GLN A 118 -2.94 2.71 20.63
C GLN A 118 -3.78 3.96 20.42
N SER A 119 -3.15 5.14 20.46
CA SER A 119 -3.83 6.38 20.10
C SER A 119 -4.12 6.45 18.60
N ALA A 120 -5.27 7.04 18.25
CA ALA A 120 -5.72 7.21 16.87
C ALA A 120 -4.98 8.31 16.08
N GLY A 121 -3.83 8.79 16.55
CA GLY A 121 -3.14 9.96 15.98
C GLY A 121 -3.95 11.25 16.19
N LYS A 122 -4.22 12.00 15.11
CA LYS A 122 -4.97 13.29 15.12
C LYS A 122 -6.46 13.12 15.48
N SER A 123 -6.98 11.90 15.51
CA SER A 123 -8.33 11.58 15.96
C SER A 123 -8.38 11.50 17.50
N HIS A 124 -9.45 12.03 18.11
CA HIS A 124 -9.65 12.01 19.57
C HIS A 124 -10.15 10.64 20.06
N GLY A 125 -9.33 9.60 19.93
CA GLY A 125 -9.64 8.26 20.42
C GLY A 125 -8.41 7.42 20.76
N GLU A 126 -8.54 6.56 21.78
CA GLU A 126 -7.63 5.44 22.01
C GLU A 126 -8.34 4.15 21.59
N TYR A 127 -7.70 3.35 20.73
CA TYR A 127 -8.21 2.03 20.35
C TYR A 127 -7.62 0.96 21.24
N ARG A 128 -8.48 0.05 21.70
CA ARG A 128 -8.07 -1.16 22.43
C ARG A 128 -7.76 -2.27 21.43
N LEU A 129 -6.51 -2.72 21.43
CA LEU A 129 -6.01 -3.81 20.59
C LEU A 129 -5.95 -5.10 21.43
N PHE A 130 -6.56 -6.16 20.90
CA PHE A 130 -6.66 -7.46 21.57
C PHE A 130 -5.87 -8.54 20.82
N GLN A 131 -4.88 -9.12 21.48
CA GLN A 131 -4.12 -10.30 21.01
C GLN A 131 -3.33 -10.09 19.71
N PHE A 132 -2.02 -9.90 19.87
CA PHE A 132 -1.07 -9.95 18.76
C PHE A 132 -0.76 -11.40 18.42
N THR A 133 -0.64 -11.69 17.12
CA THR A 133 -0.34 -13.03 16.61
C THR A 133 1.15 -13.21 16.28
N GLY A 134 1.94 -12.13 16.34
CA GLY A 134 3.37 -12.17 16.04
C GLY A 134 4.05 -10.83 16.27
N ILE A 135 5.36 -10.88 16.45
CA ILE A 135 6.26 -9.72 16.49
C ILE A 135 7.38 -9.97 15.48
N GLU A 136 7.63 -8.99 14.61
CA GLU A 136 8.80 -8.96 13.73
C GLU A 136 9.70 -7.78 14.19
N THR A 137 10.99 -8.02 14.32
CA THR A 137 11.97 -7.03 14.75
C THR A 137 12.75 -6.53 13.53
N TRP A 138 12.74 -5.23 13.25
CA TRP A 138 13.39 -4.68 12.05
C TRP A 138 14.07 -3.34 12.31
N SER A 139 15.38 -3.24 12.04
CA SER A 139 16.15 -1.99 12.22
C SER A 139 15.84 -1.34 13.58
N HIS A 140 15.24 -0.14 13.57
CA HIS A 140 14.81 0.65 14.73
C HIS A 140 13.34 0.45 15.14
N TYR A 141 12.63 -0.56 14.62
CA TYR A 141 11.19 -0.74 14.85
C TYR A 141 10.81 -2.18 15.23
N PHE A 142 9.68 -2.30 15.93
CA PHE A 142 8.93 -3.53 16.09
C PHE A 142 7.65 -3.47 15.25
N LEU A 143 7.37 -4.54 14.50
CA LEU A 143 6.14 -4.74 13.75
C LEU A 143 5.30 -5.81 14.43
N LEU A 144 4.25 -5.39 15.12
CA LEU A 144 3.33 -6.26 15.83
C LEU A 144 2.16 -6.63 14.92
N ARG A 145 2.00 -7.91 14.62
CA ARG A 145 0.92 -8.40 13.78
C ARG A 145 -0.39 -8.49 14.58
N TYR A 146 -1.44 -7.84 14.07
CA TYR A 146 -2.78 -7.81 14.66
C TYR A 146 -3.81 -8.00 13.55
N GLU A 147 -4.64 -9.05 13.64
CA GLU A 147 -5.59 -9.43 12.59
C GLU A 147 -4.93 -9.48 11.19
N ASN A 148 -5.35 -8.60 10.28
CA ASN A 148 -4.82 -8.43 8.92
C ASN A 148 -3.95 -7.17 8.77
N SER A 149 -3.47 -6.62 9.88
CA SER A 149 -2.76 -5.34 9.95
C SER A 149 -1.50 -5.44 10.82
N TYR A 150 -0.68 -4.39 10.75
CA TYR A 150 0.50 -4.22 11.58
C TYR A 150 0.38 -2.98 12.45
N VAL A 151 0.85 -3.12 13.69
CA VAL A 151 1.09 -2.02 14.61
C VAL A 151 2.59 -1.81 14.72
N VAL A 152 3.04 -0.59 14.47
CA VAL A 152 4.45 -0.26 14.41
C VAL A 152 4.85 0.46 15.69
N MET A 153 5.97 0.04 16.28
CA MET A 153 6.57 0.69 17.45
C MET A 153 8.03 1.06 17.18
N ASP A 154 8.42 2.29 17.50
CA ASP A 154 9.83 2.72 17.44
C ASP A 154 10.61 2.23 18.66
N LYS A 155 11.73 1.53 18.46
CA LYS A 155 12.62 1.06 19.54
C LYS A 155 13.23 2.21 20.34
N ASN A 156 13.35 3.39 19.76
CA ASN A 156 13.85 4.58 20.44
C ASN A 156 12.72 5.41 21.06
N GLY A 157 11.46 5.08 20.75
CA GLY A 157 10.28 5.84 21.21
C GLY A 157 9.80 5.48 22.62
N PHE A 158 10.48 4.61 23.36
CA PHE A 158 10.00 4.19 24.68
C PHE A 158 10.12 5.31 25.72
N THR A 159 8.98 5.74 26.25
CA THR A 159 8.90 6.70 27.36
C THR A 159 8.78 6.01 28.72
N LYS A 160 8.42 4.71 28.73
CA LYS A 160 8.42 3.85 29.91
C LYS A 160 8.78 2.40 29.55
N GLY A 161 9.74 1.83 30.27
CA GLY A 161 10.39 0.55 29.96
C GLY A 161 11.44 0.69 28.86
N THR A 162 12.11 -0.40 28.49
CA THR A 162 13.07 -0.42 27.37
C THR A 162 12.58 -1.27 26.20
N ALA A 163 13.16 -1.06 25.01
CA ALA A 163 12.87 -1.87 23.83
C ALA A 163 13.20 -3.36 24.05
N GLU A 164 14.31 -3.65 24.74
CA GLU A 164 14.74 -5.02 25.04
C GLU A 164 13.78 -5.72 26.00
N GLU A 165 13.38 -5.04 27.08
CA GLU A 165 12.38 -5.55 28.04
C GLU A 165 11.03 -5.79 27.35
N PHE A 166 10.64 -4.87 26.46
CA PHE A 166 9.41 -4.99 25.69
C PHE A 166 9.44 -6.19 24.73
N GLU A 167 10.53 -6.38 23.98
CA GLU A 167 10.68 -7.49 23.05
C GLU A 167 10.64 -8.84 23.77
N GLN A 168 11.35 -8.96 24.90
CA GLN A 168 11.30 -10.16 25.74
C GLN A 168 9.89 -10.41 26.28
N PHE A 169 9.22 -9.37 26.76
CA PHE A 169 7.84 -9.44 27.24
C PHE A 169 6.87 -9.91 26.14
N MET A 170 6.95 -9.34 24.95
CA MET A 170 6.09 -9.72 23.82
C MET A 170 6.38 -11.13 23.32
N THR A 171 7.65 -11.51 23.23
CA THR A 171 8.08 -12.86 22.84
C THR A 171 7.54 -13.91 23.81
N ALA A 172 7.70 -13.69 25.11
CA ALA A 172 7.17 -14.59 26.14
C ALA A 172 5.63 -14.64 26.13
N ARG A 173 4.96 -13.51 25.88
CA ARG A 173 3.50 -13.45 25.78
C ARG A 173 2.97 -14.18 24.56
N ILE A 174 3.63 -14.07 23.41
CA ILE A 174 3.23 -14.76 22.16
C ILE A 174 3.47 -16.27 22.30
N GLN A 175 4.64 -16.69 22.80
CA GLN A 175 4.97 -18.11 23.00
C GLN A 175 4.00 -18.82 23.97
N LYS A 176 3.47 -18.11 24.99
CA LYS A 176 2.46 -18.68 25.90
C LYS A 176 1.07 -18.88 25.27
N ASN A 177 0.81 -18.23 24.13
CA ASN A 177 -0.48 -18.28 23.43
C ASN A 177 -0.41 -19.10 22.14
N CYS A 178 0.73 -19.75 21.85
CA CYS A 178 0.90 -20.74 20.78
C CYS A 178 0.92 -22.15 21.39
#